data_AF-A0A420R307-F1
#
_entry.id   AF-A0A420R307-F1
#
_cell.length_a   1.000
_cell.length_b   1.000
_cell.length_c   1.000
_cell.angle_alpha   90.00
_cell.angle_beta   90.00
_cell.angle_gamma   90.00
#
_symmetry.space_group_name_H-M   'P 1'
#
loop_
_entity.id
_entity.type
_entity.pdbx_description
1 polymer ?
#
loop_
_entity_poly.entity_id
_entity_poly.type
_entity_poly.pdbx_seq_one_letter_code
_entity_poly.pdbx_strand_id
1 'polypeptide(L)'
;MSVTQAVKLWGYPKTRQDINDLFVKHIRGELSAIPWSEEELRAESSTIQPNLLQLNRKGWWTVASQPAVNGLRSSDGTFGWGPPNGFVFQKSFVEFFIPANEWDTLKAKLASSELQDSVCFYASNARGDYLSSDNSDHVNGSTEAGPSTNAVTWGVFPGKEIITPTIIEEVSFRAWSEEAFGIWGEWAKVYGRGSESEKLLSGIKDDYWLVNVIHHDFVEKDALWQLLLS
;
A
#
# COMPACT_ATOMS: atom_id res chain seq x y z
N MET A 1 8.46 -10.88 -17.51
CA MET A 1 8.06 -12.31 -17.50
C MET A 1 7.46 -12.72 -18.85
N SER A 2 7.68 -13.94 -19.36
CA SER A 2 7.00 -14.41 -20.60
C SER A 2 5.55 -14.82 -20.33
N VAL A 3 4.69 -14.83 -21.36
CA VAL A 3 3.27 -15.25 -21.25
C VAL A 3 3.15 -16.66 -20.64
N THR A 4 3.95 -17.61 -21.11
CA THR A 4 3.95 -18.99 -20.58
C THR A 4 4.30 -19.06 -19.10
N GLN A 5 5.27 -18.24 -18.65
CA GLN A 5 5.63 -18.16 -17.23
C GLN A 5 4.52 -17.50 -16.40
N ALA A 6 3.92 -16.42 -16.90
CA ALA A 6 2.82 -15.71 -16.24
C ALA A 6 1.59 -16.62 -16.06
N VAL A 7 1.20 -17.36 -17.11
CA VAL A 7 0.11 -18.35 -17.02
C VAL A 7 0.44 -19.48 -16.04
N LYS A 8 1.69 -19.97 -16.04
CA LYS A 8 2.12 -20.99 -15.09
C LYS A 8 2.05 -20.51 -13.64
N LEU A 9 2.36 -19.24 -13.40
CA LEU A 9 2.42 -18.66 -12.07
C LEU A 9 1.04 -18.25 -11.56
N TRP A 10 0.25 -17.56 -12.38
CA TRP A 10 -1.00 -16.92 -11.98
C TRP A 10 -2.26 -17.69 -12.42
N GLY A 11 -2.11 -18.75 -13.22
CA GLY A 11 -3.24 -19.50 -13.75
C GLY A 11 -4.13 -18.64 -14.66
N TYR A 12 -5.42 -18.97 -14.74
CA TYR A 12 -6.43 -18.21 -15.49
C TYR A 12 -7.51 -17.72 -14.51
N PRO A 13 -7.30 -16.60 -13.80
CA PRO A 13 -8.26 -16.10 -12.83
C PRO A 13 -9.56 -15.70 -13.55
N LYS A 14 -10.72 -16.02 -12.99
CA LYS A 14 -12.04 -15.73 -13.59
C LYS A 14 -12.97 -14.98 -12.64
N THR A 15 -12.61 -14.93 -11.37
CA THR A 15 -13.38 -14.28 -10.31
C THR A 15 -12.48 -13.41 -9.44
N ARG A 16 -13.07 -12.47 -8.70
CA ARG A 16 -12.37 -11.69 -7.66
C ARG A 16 -11.68 -12.61 -6.64
N GLN A 17 -12.30 -13.75 -6.30
CA GLN A 17 -11.74 -14.70 -5.36
C GLN A 17 -10.44 -15.32 -5.86
N ASP A 18 -10.32 -15.60 -7.17
CA ASP A 18 -9.07 -16.11 -7.73
C ASP A 18 -7.92 -15.11 -7.55
N ILE A 19 -8.21 -13.81 -7.66
CA ILE A 19 -7.23 -12.75 -7.41
C ILE A 19 -6.89 -12.68 -5.91
N ASN A 20 -7.89 -12.72 -5.02
CA ASN A 20 -7.67 -12.78 -3.57
C ASN A 20 -6.71 -13.93 -3.22
N ASP A 21 -6.94 -15.12 -3.79
CA ASP A 21 -6.13 -16.31 -3.53
C ASP A 21 -4.70 -16.15 -4.03
N LEU A 22 -4.45 -15.48 -5.15
CA LEU A 22 -3.10 -15.18 -5.64
C LEU A 22 -2.34 -14.28 -4.67
N PHE A 23 -2.95 -13.19 -4.22
CA PHE A 23 -2.34 -12.29 -3.25
C PHE A 23 -2.12 -12.98 -1.89
N VAL A 24 -3.08 -13.78 -1.42
CA VAL A 24 -2.95 -14.56 -0.19
C VAL A 24 -1.79 -15.57 -0.29
N LYS A 25 -1.69 -16.30 -1.40
CA LYS A 25 -0.57 -17.23 -1.64
C LYS A 25 0.77 -16.51 -1.65
N HIS A 26 0.84 -15.33 -2.25
CA HIS A 26 2.06 -14.52 -2.26
C HIS A 26 2.49 -14.09 -0.85
N ILE A 27 1.56 -13.55 -0.06
CA ILE A 27 1.84 -13.16 1.33
C ILE A 27 2.26 -14.35 2.21
N ARG A 28 1.80 -15.57 1.90
CA ARG A 28 2.23 -16.80 2.58
C ARG A 28 3.57 -17.37 2.09
N GLY A 29 4.14 -16.82 1.02
CA GLY A 29 5.33 -17.39 0.36
C GLY A 29 5.04 -18.63 -0.49
N GLU A 30 3.77 -18.94 -0.74
CA GLU A 30 3.35 -20.06 -1.61
C GLU A 30 3.39 -19.68 -3.11
N LEU A 31 3.45 -18.38 -3.40
CA LEU A 31 3.57 -17.82 -4.75
C LEU A 31 4.76 -16.87 -4.81
N SER A 32 5.71 -17.15 -5.72
CA SER A 32 6.99 -16.43 -5.77
C SER A 32 6.86 -14.98 -6.24
N ALA A 33 5.82 -14.64 -6.99
CA ALA A 33 5.62 -13.27 -7.49
C ALA A 33 4.15 -12.98 -7.83
N ILE A 34 3.78 -11.73 -7.67
CA ILE A 34 2.58 -11.09 -8.23
C ILE A 34 3.04 -9.99 -9.20
N PRO A 35 2.15 -9.44 -10.05
CA PRO A 35 2.56 -8.44 -11.04
C PRO A 35 3.29 -7.21 -10.49
N TRP A 36 3.04 -6.84 -9.22
CA TRP A 36 3.68 -5.69 -8.55
C TRP A 36 4.88 -6.06 -7.68
N SER A 37 5.16 -7.35 -7.46
CA SER A 37 6.24 -7.79 -6.58
C SER A 37 6.82 -9.11 -7.04
N GLU A 38 8.11 -9.10 -7.34
CA GLU A 38 8.91 -10.30 -7.66
C GLU A 38 9.74 -10.80 -6.46
N GLU A 39 9.59 -10.15 -5.30
CA GLU A 39 10.35 -10.46 -4.08
C GLU A 39 9.55 -11.30 -3.08
N GLU A 40 10.24 -12.11 -2.29
CA GLU A 40 9.65 -12.75 -1.11
C GLU A 40 9.27 -11.70 -0.05
N LEU A 41 8.33 -12.06 0.82
CA LEU A 41 7.91 -11.18 1.90
C LEU A 41 9.10 -10.86 2.82
N ARG A 42 9.42 -9.57 2.94
CA ARG A 42 10.51 -9.11 3.81
C ARG A 42 10.25 -9.47 5.27
N ALA A 43 11.33 -9.58 6.05
CA ALA A 43 11.26 -9.89 7.48
C ALA A 43 10.40 -8.85 8.25
N GLU A 44 10.44 -7.57 7.86
CA GLU A 44 9.58 -6.53 8.44
C GLU A 44 8.09 -6.81 8.17
N SER A 45 7.72 -7.12 6.92
CA SER A 45 6.34 -7.37 6.53
C SER A 45 5.80 -8.68 7.12
N SER A 46 6.68 -9.62 7.46
CA SER A 46 6.32 -10.84 8.18
C SER A 46 5.71 -10.54 9.55
N THR A 47 6.05 -9.40 10.18
CA THR A 47 5.47 -9.00 11.48
C THR A 47 4.00 -8.58 11.38
N ILE A 48 3.55 -8.16 10.20
CA ILE A 48 2.18 -7.73 9.91
C ILE A 48 1.45 -8.68 8.95
N GLN A 49 2.05 -9.84 8.65
CA GLN A 49 1.51 -10.83 7.72
C GLN A 49 0.03 -11.20 8.02
N PRO A 50 -0.40 -11.42 9.28
CA PRO A 50 -1.81 -11.72 9.56
C PRO A 50 -2.77 -10.61 9.12
N ASN A 51 -2.36 -9.34 9.21
CA ASN A 51 -3.17 -8.19 8.81
C ASN A 51 -3.26 -8.10 7.29
N LEU A 52 -2.12 -8.27 6.59
CA LEU A 52 -2.07 -8.32 5.13
C LEU A 52 -2.94 -9.47 4.59
N LEU A 53 -2.90 -10.64 5.22
CA LEU A 53 -3.76 -11.77 4.81
C LEU A 53 -5.25 -11.45 4.95
N GLN A 54 -5.66 -10.72 6.00
CA GLN A 54 -7.05 -10.33 6.19
C GLN A 54 -7.50 -9.33 5.12
N LEU A 55 -6.67 -8.32 4.82
CA LEU A 55 -6.94 -7.36 3.75
C LEU A 55 -7.08 -8.07 2.39
N ASN A 56 -6.13 -8.94 2.03
CA ASN A 56 -6.15 -9.63 0.75
C ASN A 56 -7.33 -10.61 0.62
N ARG A 57 -7.76 -11.28 1.71
CA ARG A 57 -8.94 -12.16 1.71
C ARG A 57 -10.24 -11.44 1.44
N LYS A 58 -10.42 -10.22 1.95
CA LYS A 58 -11.61 -9.40 1.65
C LYS A 58 -11.53 -8.72 0.28
N GLY A 59 -10.40 -8.88 -0.43
CA GLY A 59 -10.15 -8.31 -1.75
C GLY A 59 -9.68 -6.86 -1.72
N TRP A 60 -8.94 -6.49 -0.68
CA TRP A 60 -8.11 -5.28 -0.65
C TRP A 60 -6.67 -5.71 -0.89
N TRP A 61 -6.21 -5.55 -2.12
CA TRP A 61 -5.00 -6.21 -2.60
C TRP A 61 -3.77 -5.37 -2.34
N THR A 62 -2.98 -5.77 -1.35
CA THR A 62 -1.83 -5.00 -0.85
C THR A 62 -0.64 -5.10 -1.80
N VAL A 63 -0.08 -3.95 -2.18
CA VAL A 63 1.10 -3.85 -3.07
C VAL A 63 2.31 -3.25 -2.39
N ALA A 64 2.13 -2.47 -1.32
CA ALA A 64 3.22 -2.01 -0.45
C ALA A 64 2.74 -1.90 1.00
N SER A 65 3.64 -2.09 1.95
CA SER A 65 3.32 -1.99 3.37
C SER A 65 4.57 -1.80 4.22
N GLN A 66 4.42 -1.13 5.35
CA GLN A 66 5.45 -1.04 6.38
C GLN A 66 4.79 -1.07 7.77
N PRO A 67 5.32 -1.82 8.75
CA PRO A 67 4.83 -1.78 10.13
C PRO A 67 5.27 -0.49 10.85
N ALA A 68 4.67 -0.20 11.99
CA ALA A 68 5.12 0.87 12.86
C ALA A 68 6.31 0.41 13.74
N VAL A 69 7.33 1.25 13.84
CA VAL A 69 8.52 1.03 14.65
C VAL A 69 8.76 2.24 15.53
N ASN A 70 8.87 2.02 16.83
CA ASN A 70 9.10 3.06 17.82
C ASN A 70 10.45 2.85 18.51
N GLY A 71 11.51 3.42 17.94
CA GLY A 71 12.81 3.55 18.60
C GLY A 71 13.56 2.23 18.78
N LEU A 72 13.60 1.37 17.76
CA LEU A 72 14.47 0.19 17.78
C LEU A 72 15.93 0.59 17.58
N ARG A 73 16.86 -0.24 18.06
CA ARG A 73 18.31 -0.01 17.83
C ARG A 73 18.61 -0.01 16.34
N SER A 74 19.53 0.84 15.90
CA SER A 74 20.00 0.82 14.50
C SER A 74 20.68 -0.50 14.10
N SER A 75 21.05 -1.34 15.07
CA SER A 75 21.58 -2.69 14.89
C SER A 75 20.52 -3.79 14.99
N ASP A 76 19.22 -3.46 15.02
CA ASP A 76 18.15 -4.45 15.03
C ASP A 76 18.23 -5.35 13.78
N GLY A 77 18.00 -6.65 13.95
CA GLY A 77 18.21 -7.64 12.88
C GLY A 77 17.15 -7.60 11.76
N THR A 78 16.01 -6.96 12.00
CA THR A 78 14.91 -6.85 11.04
C THR A 78 14.75 -5.43 10.53
N PHE A 79 14.78 -4.45 11.44
CA PHE A 79 14.47 -3.06 11.16
C PHE A 79 15.69 -2.13 11.16
N GLY A 80 16.83 -2.63 11.62
CA GLY A 80 18.03 -1.82 11.83
C GLY A 80 18.67 -1.37 10.53
N TRP A 81 19.05 -0.09 10.47
CA TRP A 81 19.85 0.48 9.38
C TRP A 81 20.65 1.69 9.88
N GLY A 82 21.63 2.13 9.09
CA GLY A 82 22.45 3.31 9.37
C GLY A 82 23.59 3.09 10.38
N PRO A 83 24.21 4.17 10.87
CA PRO A 83 25.32 4.09 11.83
C PRO A 83 24.98 3.34 13.13
N PRO A 84 25.97 2.73 13.79
CA PRO A 84 25.75 2.04 15.08
C PRO A 84 25.36 3.04 16.19
N ASN A 85 24.77 2.50 17.26
CA ASN A 85 24.35 3.24 18.46
C ASN A 85 23.24 4.29 18.23
N GLY A 86 22.52 4.20 17.11
CA GLY A 86 21.36 5.02 16.81
C GLY A 86 20.03 4.32 17.13
N PHE A 87 18.96 5.00 16.76
CA PHE A 87 17.59 4.50 16.83
C PHE A 87 16.86 4.74 15.51
N VAL A 88 16.01 3.79 15.12
CA VAL A 88 15.21 3.83 13.90
C VAL A 88 13.72 3.81 14.24
N PHE A 89 12.94 4.44 13.38
CA PHE A 89 11.52 4.66 13.56
C PHE A 89 10.80 4.52 12.22
N GLN A 90 9.56 4.04 12.28
CA GLN A 90 8.70 3.86 11.12
C GLN A 90 7.26 4.24 11.50
N LYS A 91 6.60 5.06 10.68
CA LYS A 91 5.13 5.11 10.64
C LYS A 91 4.64 3.88 9.88
N SER A 92 3.51 3.32 10.32
CA SER A 92 2.85 2.28 9.56
C SER A 92 2.14 2.88 8.35
N PHE A 93 2.27 2.23 7.20
CA PHE A 93 1.44 2.49 6.04
C PHE A 93 1.07 1.20 5.33
N VAL A 94 0.00 1.25 4.54
CA VAL A 94 -0.32 0.19 3.58
C VAL A 94 -0.90 0.81 2.32
N GLU A 95 -0.49 0.25 1.19
CA GLU A 95 -0.98 0.59 -0.12
C GLU A 95 -1.67 -0.62 -0.75
N PHE A 96 -2.88 -0.43 -1.26
CA PHE A 96 -3.69 -1.52 -1.77
C PHE A 96 -4.69 -1.07 -2.83
N PHE A 97 -5.09 -2.01 -3.69
CA PHE A 97 -6.25 -1.84 -4.56
C PHE A 97 -7.54 -2.18 -3.81
N ILE A 98 -8.56 -1.35 -3.96
CA ILE A 98 -9.88 -1.49 -3.32
C ILE A 98 -11.01 -1.17 -4.34
N PRO A 99 -12.14 -1.91 -4.34
CA PRO A 99 -13.28 -1.59 -5.21
C PRO A 99 -13.86 -0.21 -4.92
N ALA A 100 -14.39 0.49 -5.94
CA ALA A 100 -14.94 1.84 -5.78
C ALA A 100 -16.02 1.96 -4.70
N ASN A 101 -16.94 0.99 -4.60
CA ASN A 101 -18.00 1.01 -3.60
C ASN A 101 -17.48 0.87 -2.15
N GLU A 102 -16.41 0.09 -1.94
CA GLU A 102 -15.77 -0.06 -0.64
C GLU A 102 -14.88 1.15 -0.33
N TRP A 103 -14.26 1.76 -1.35
CA TRP A 103 -13.50 3.00 -1.21
C TRP A 103 -14.35 4.15 -0.69
N ASP A 104 -15.57 4.35 -1.20
CA ASP A 104 -16.45 5.42 -0.73
C ASP A 104 -16.70 5.33 0.78
N THR A 105 -16.87 4.11 1.30
CA THR A 105 -17.06 3.84 2.72
C THR A 105 -15.79 4.12 3.52
N LEU A 106 -14.64 3.62 3.04
CA LEU A 106 -13.35 3.85 3.70
C LEU A 106 -12.99 5.34 3.72
N LYS A 107 -13.16 6.05 2.61
CA LYS A 107 -12.91 7.48 2.48
C LYS A 107 -13.69 8.28 3.53
N ALA A 108 -14.98 7.98 3.73
CA ALA A 108 -15.78 8.65 4.75
C ALA A 108 -15.26 8.40 6.17
N LYS A 109 -14.75 7.19 6.45
CA LYS A 109 -14.09 6.86 7.72
C LYS A 109 -12.80 7.66 7.91
N LEU A 110 -11.92 7.68 6.90
CA LEU A 110 -10.63 8.37 6.95
C LEU A 110 -10.78 9.89 7.06
N ALA A 111 -11.82 10.48 6.47
CA ALA A 111 -12.12 11.91 6.53
C ALA A 111 -12.94 12.32 7.77
N SER A 112 -13.20 11.39 8.71
CA SER A 112 -13.93 11.71 9.93
C SER A 112 -13.10 12.59 10.86
N SER A 113 -13.76 13.41 11.68
CA SER A 113 -13.09 14.29 12.64
C SER A 113 -12.25 13.55 13.69
N GLU A 114 -12.51 12.26 13.90
CA GLU A 114 -11.73 11.41 14.80
C GLU A 114 -10.37 11.01 14.20
N LEU A 115 -10.29 10.86 12.88
CA LEU A 115 -9.12 10.28 12.20
C LEU A 115 -8.33 11.28 11.35
N GLN A 116 -8.94 12.40 10.95
CA GLN A 116 -8.35 13.40 10.05
C GLN A 116 -6.98 13.92 10.52
N ASP A 117 -6.73 13.98 11.84
CA ASP A 117 -5.46 14.47 12.40
C ASP A 117 -4.42 13.36 12.62
N SER A 118 -4.83 12.08 12.53
CA SER A 118 -4.00 10.92 12.80
C SER A 118 -3.69 10.09 11.55
N VAL A 119 -4.37 10.35 10.45
CA VAL A 119 -4.27 9.58 9.22
C VAL A 119 -4.12 10.49 8.02
N CYS A 120 -3.17 10.14 7.15
CA CYS A 120 -3.04 10.72 5.83
C CYS A 120 -3.35 9.65 4.78
N PHE A 121 -3.97 10.03 3.67
CA PHE A 121 -4.17 9.12 2.54
C PHE A 121 -3.98 9.80 1.19
N TYR A 122 -3.59 8.99 0.21
CA TYR A 122 -3.60 9.31 -1.21
C TYR A 122 -4.40 8.23 -1.94
N ALA A 123 -5.24 8.62 -2.90
CA ALA A 123 -6.07 7.70 -3.65
C ALA A 123 -6.21 8.13 -5.10
N SER A 124 -6.10 7.18 -6.02
CA SER A 124 -6.27 7.40 -7.45
C SER A 124 -6.89 6.19 -8.15
N ASN A 125 -7.50 6.42 -9.32
CA ASN A 125 -8.04 5.33 -10.13
C ASN A 125 -7.51 5.38 -11.57
N ALA A 126 -7.82 4.36 -12.37
CA ALA A 126 -7.35 4.24 -13.76
C ALA A 126 -7.85 5.35 -14.69
N ARG A 127 -8.88 6.12 -14.30
CA ARG A 127 -9.38 7.28 -15.08
C ARG A 127 -8.59 8.56 -14.81
N GLY A 128 -7.69 8.54 -13.84
CA GLY A 128 -6.90 9.70 -13.43
C GLY A 128 -7.59 10.57 -12.36
N ASP A 129 -8.72 10.13 -11.81
CA ASP A 129 -9.30 10.80 -10.63
C ASP A 129 -8.32 10.65 -9.47
N TYR A 130 -8.17 11.70 -8.65
CA TYR A 130 -7.27 11.71 -7.51
C TYR A 130 -7.93 12.40 -6.31
N LEU A 131 -7.68 11.85 -5.12
CA LEU A 131 -8.13 12.35 -3.84
C LEU A 131 -7.01 12.21 -2.81
N SER A 132 -6.93 13.14 -1.87
CA SER A 132 -6.03 13.07 -0.73
C SER A 132 -6.65 13.70 0.50
N SER A 133 -6.09 13.40 1.68
CA SER A 133 -6.45 14.07 2.94
C SER A 133 -6.17 15.58 2.92
N ASP A 134 -5.25 16.05 2.07
CA ASP A 134 -4.92 17.47 1.95
C ASP A 134 -5.93 18.24 1.09
N ASN A 135 -6.60 17.54 0.17
CA ASN A 135 -7.57 18.11 -0.76
C ASN A 135 -9.03 17.97 -0.27
N SER A 136 -9.27 17.34 0.88
CA SER A 136 -10.58 17.43 1.53
C SER A 136 -10.79 18.85 2.05
N ASP A 137 -11.94 19.45 1.73
CA ASP A 137 -12.34 20.85 1.98
C ASP A 137 -12.24 21.28 3.47
N HIS A 138 -11.03 21.40 4.01
CA HIS A 138 -10.78 21.90 5.35
C HIS A 138 -10.58 23.41 5.32
N VAL A 139 -11.69 24.08 5.61
CA VAL A 139 -11.77 25.45 6.14
C VAL A 139 -11.20 25.46 7.56
N ASN A 140 -9.87 25.44 7.70
CA ASN A 140 -9.18 25.84 8.93
C ASN A 140 -7.72 26.26 8.64
N GLY A 141 -7.56 27.44 8.05
CA GLY A 141 -6.53 28.40 8.44
C GLY A 141 -5.05 28.15 8.11
N SER A 142 -4.64 27.02 7.54
CA SER A 142 -3.28 26.86 6.99
C SER A 142 -3.29 26.85 5.47
N THR A 143 -3.59 28.00 4.87
CA THR A 143 -3.50 28.27 3.42
C THR A 143 -2.05 28.27 2.87
N GLU A 144 -1.11 27.62 3.57
CA GLU A 144 0.31 27.50 3.19
C GLU A 144 0.78 26.04 3.04
N ALA A 145 -0.08 25.06 3.32
CA ALA A 145 0.31 23.66 3.17
C ALA A 145 0.29 23.30 1.67
N GLY A 146 1.47 23.33 1.04
CA GLY A 146 1.70 22.59 -0.21
C GLY A 146 1.39 21.09 -0.03
N PRO A 147 1.47 20.29 -1.11
CA PRO A 147 1.17 18.85 -1.05
C PRO A 147 1.91 18.18 0.11
N SER A 148 1.21 17.39 0.94
CA SER A 148 1.83 16.78 2.12
C SER A 148 2.98 15.86 1.72
N THR A 149 4.07 15.99 2.46
CA THR A 149 5.26 15.14 2.35
C THR A 149 5.37 14.38 3.64
N ASN A 150 5.18 13.06 3.58
CA ASN A 150 5.15 12.19 4.75
C ASN A 150 6.46 11.44 4.90
N ALA A 151 7.33 11.89 5.81
CA ALA A 151 8.44 11.05 6.27
C ALA A 151 7.88 9.85 7.05
N VAL A 152 8.02 8.65 6.48
CA VAL A 152 7.49 7.40 7.05
C VAL A 152 8.57 6.53 7.67
N THR A 153 9.84 6.77 7.36
CA THR A 153 10.98 6.09 7.99
C THR A 153 12.04 7.11 8.32
N TRP A 154 12.54 7.10 9.55
CA TRP A 154 13.60 8.01 9.99
C TRP A 154 14.52 7.38 11.03
N GLY A 155 15.71 7.94 11.17
CA GLY A 155 16.73 7.49 12.10
C GLY A 155 17.45 8.64 12.78
N VAL A 156 17.76 8.45 14.05
CA VAL A 156 18.53 9.37 14.89
C VAL A 156 19.84 8.69 15.28
N PHE A 157 20.96 9.28 14.89
CA PHE A 157 22.29 8.68 15.05
C PHE A 157 23.26 9.64 15.76
N PRO A 158 24.18 9.14 16.61
CA PRO A 158 25.15 10.00 17.28
C PRO A 158 26.00 10.82 16.30
N GLY A 159 26.06 12.14 16.52
CA GLY A 159 26.86 13.06 15.70
C GLY A 159 26.34 13.26 14.27
N LYS A 160 25.06 12.97 14.00
CA LYS A 160 24.40 13.17 12.70
C LYS A 160 23.10 13.93 12.89
N GLU A 161 22.67 14.64 11.85
CA GLU A 161 21.29 15.12 11.73
C GLU A 161 20.33 13.93 11.54
N ILE A 162 19.04 14.18 11.70
CA ILE A 162 17.99 13.17 11.47
C ILE A 162 18.00 12.79 9.99
N ILE A 163 17.97 11.49 9.70
CA ILE A 163 17.94 10.97 8.33
C ILE A 163 16.56 10.40 8.05
N THR A 164 15.94 10.79 6.94
CA THR A 164 14.60 10.34 6.51
C THR A 164 14.70 9.63 5.15
N PRO A 165 15.09 8.33 5.09
CA PRO A 165 15.33 7.64 3.83
C PRO A 165 14.05 7.33 3.03
N THR A 166 12.88 7.31 3.68
CA THR A 166 11.61 6.97 3.03
C THR A 166 10.58 8.03 3.30
N ILE A 167 10.05 8.58 2.22
CA ILE A 167 9.04 9.62 2.18
C ILE A 167 7.95 9.17 1.22
N ILE A 168 6.70 9.44 1.56
CA ILE A 168 5.54 9.28 0.67
C ILE A 168 4.98 10.67 0.40
N GLU A 169 4.77 10.99 -0.87
CA GLU A 169 4.32 12.32 -1.32
C GLU A 169 3.40 12.17 -2.53
N GLU A 170 2.54 13.17 -2.73
CA GLU A 170 1.54 13.19 -3.80
C GLU A 170 2.14 12.94 -5.19
N VAL A 171 3.23 13.63 -5.55
CA VAL A 171 3.81 13.56 -6.90
C VAL A 171 4.31 12.15 -7.20
N SER A 172 5.03 11.55 -6.25
CA SER A 172 5.54 10.18 -6.36
C SER A 172 4.40 9.16 -6.41
N PHE A 173 3.36 9.33 -5.57
CA PHE A 173 2.18 8.45 -5.57
C PHE A 173 1.41 8.52 -6.90
N ARG A 174 1.19 9.71 -7.45
CA ARG A 174 0.49 9.87 -8.73
C ARG A 174 1.24 9.21 -9.87
N ALA A 175 2.55 9.43 -9.96
CA ALA A 175 3.38 8.80 -10.98
C ALA A 175 3.36 7.27 -10.86
N TRP A 176 3.49 6.75 -9.64
CA TRP A 176 3.38 5.32 -9.37
C TRP A 176 2.00 4.76 -9.72
N SER A 177 0.92 5.47 -9.41
CA SER A 177 -0.43 5.00 -9.70
C SER A 177 -0.67 4.72 -11.18
N GLU A 178 -0.15 5.55 -12.07
CA GLU A 178 -0.27 5.32 -13.52
C GLU A 178 0.37 4.00 -13.94
N GLU A 179 1.57 3.73 -13.43
CA GLU A 179 2.29 2.49 -13.65
C GLU A 179 1.56 1.30 -13.02
N ALA A 180 1.10 1.43 -11.77
CA ALA A 180 0.39 0.39 -11.03
C ALA A 180 -0.89 -0.06 -11.75
N PHE A 181 -1.64 0.86 -12.36
CA PHE A 181 -2.79 0.53 -13.22
C PHE A 181 -2.38 0.06 -14.62
N GLY A 182 -1.23 0.49 -15.13
CA GLY A 182 -0.61 -0.07 -16.32
C GLY A 182 -0.33 -1.56 -16.19
N ILE A 183 0.18 -2.00 -15.04
CA ILE A 183 0.48 -3.40 -14.71
C ILE A 183 -0.77 -4.29 -14.81
N TRP A 184 -1.95 -3.83 -14.36
CA TRP A 184 -3.21 -4.56 -14.60
C TRP A 184 -3.48 -4.82 -16.08
N GLY A 185 -3.21 -3.82 -16.93
CA GLY A 185 -3.37 -3.94 -18.38
C GLY A 185 -2.38 -4.92 -19.01
N GLU A 186 -1.12 -4.91 -18.57
CA GLU A 186 -0.12 -5.88 -19.03
C GLU A 186 -0.46 -7.31 -18.57
N TRP A 187 -0.97 -7.47 -17.34
CA TRP A 187 -1.44 -8.76 -16.85
C TRP A 187 -2.65 -9.27 -17.65
N ALA A 188 -3.61 -8.41 -17.98
CA ALA A 188 -4.77 -8.77 -18.80
C ALA A 188 -4.36 -9.28 -20.19
N LYS A 189 -3.35 -8.66 -20.82
CA LYS A 189 -2.82 -9.05 -22.14
C LYS A 189 -2.24 -10.48 -22.18
N VAL A 190 -1.88 -11.06 -21.04
CA VAL A 190 -1.39 -12.45 -20.94
C VAL A 190 -2.42 -13.46 -21.47
N TYR A 191 -3.72 -13.19 -21.30
CA TYR A 191 -4.79 -14.19 -21.52
C TYR A 191 -5.48 -14.13 -22.88
N GLY A 192 -5.05 -13.22 -23.76
CA GLY A 192 -5.68 -13.00 -25.06
C GLY A 192 -7.05 -12.30 -24.96
N ARG A 193 -7.34 -11.48 -25.97
CA ARG A 193 -8.52 -10.62 -26.00
C ARG A 193 -9.83 -11.43 -25.93
N GLY A 194 -10.73 -11.02 -25.05
CA GLY A 194 -12.07 -11.59 -24.93
C GLY A 194 -12.17 -12.83 -24.04
N SER A 195 -11.04 -13.33 -23.52
CA SER A 195 -11.02 -14.38 -22.50
C SER A 195 -11.68 -13.90 -21.20
N GLU A 196 -12.13 -14.84 -20.36
CA GLU A 196 -12.72 -14.50 -19.06
C GLU A 196 -11.71 -13.80 -18.13
N SER A 197 -10.45 -14.23 -18.16
CA SER A 197 -9.38 -13.62 -17.36
C SER A 197 -9.02 -12.21 -17.81
N GLU A 198 -8.93 -11.98 -19.12
CA GLU A 198 -8.70 -10.63 -19.64
C GLU A 198 -9.85 -9.69 -19.25
N LYS A 199 -11.11 -10.11 -19.42
CA LYS A 199 -12.27 -9.32 -19.02
C LYS A 199 -12.31 -9.02 -17.52
N LEU A 200 -11.99 -10.01 -16.68
CA LEU A 200 -11.91 -9.83 -15.23
C LEU A 200 -10.88 -8.75 -14.86
N LEU A 201 -9.65 -8.88 -15.37
CA LEU A 201 -8.54 -7.99 -15.02
C LEU A 201 -8.77 -6.57 -15.54
N SER A 202 -9.28 -6.44 -16.77
CA SER A 202 -9.70 -5.16 -17.33
C SER A 202 -10.84 -4.53 -16.51
N GLY A 203 -11.85 -5.32 -16.10
CA GLY A 203 -12.94 -4.83 -15.25
C GLY A 203 -12.47 -4.39 -13.86
N ILE A 204 -11.53 -5.12 -13.25
CA ILE A 204 -10.89 -4.71 -11.99
C ILE A 204 -10.17 -3.38 -12.16
N LYS A 205 -9.37 -3.23 -13.22
CA LYS A 205 -8.65 -1.98 -13.51
C LYS A 205 -9.60 -0.78 -13.56
N ASP A 206 -10.76 -0.95 -14.18
CA ASP A 206 -11.71 0.14 -14.42
C ASP A 206 -12.54 0.52 -13.17
N ASP A 207 -12.74 -0.42 -12.23
CA ASP A 207 -13.60 -0.26 -11.04
C ASP A 207 -12.84 -0.02 -9.72
N TYR A 208 -11.52 -0.21 -9.69
CA TYR A 208 -10.74 -0.12 -8.45
C TYR A 208 -10.04 1.23 -8.28
N TRP A 209 -9.76 1.55 -7.03
CA TRP A 209 -8.86 2.61 -6.60
C TRP A 209 -7.58 2.00 -6.05
N LEU A 210 -6.44 2.62 -6.34
CA LEU A 210 -5.21 2.45 -5.58
C LEU A 210 -5.25 3.45 -4.42
N VAL A 211 -5.03 2.97 -3.20
CA VAL A 211 -5.09 3.80 -1.98
C VAL A 211 -3.87 3.52 -1.13
N ASN A 212 -3.17 4.57 -0.72
CA ASN A 212 -2.12 4.57 0.28
C ASN A 212 -2.66 5.21 1.56
N VAL A 213 -2.58 4.50 2.69
CA VAL A 213 -3.01 5.00 4.01
C VAL A 213 -1.82 4.98 4.97
N ILE A 214 -1.53 6.13 5.58
CA ILE A 214 -0.43 6.34 6.52
C ILE A 214 -1.04 6.69 7.88
N HIS A 215 -0.67 5.95 8.93
CA HIS A 215 -1.04 6.31 10.30
C HIS A 215 0.10 7.06 10.98
N HIS A 216 -0.18 8.23 11.55
CA HIS A 216 0.83 9.10 12.15
C HIS A 216 1.23 8.69 13.56
N ASP A 217 0.35 8.01 14.29
CA ASP A 217 0.68 7.45 15.59
C ASP A 217 1.54 6.19 15.43
N PHE A 218 2.85 6.37 15.34
CA PHE A 218 3.82 5.28 15.25
C PHE A 218 4.11 4.62 16.61
N VAL A 219 3.59 5.18 17.70
CA VAL A 219 3.71 4.60 19.05
C VAL A 219 2.71 3.45 19.17
N GLU A 220 1.48 3.68 18.70
CA GLU A 220 0.41 2.69 18.64
C GLU A 220 0.56 1.76 17.42
N LYS A 221 1.36 0.70 17.59
CA LYS A 221 1.79 -0.19 16.49
C LYS A 221 0.67 -0.79 15.65
N ASP A 222 -0.49 -1.02 16.26
CA ASP A 222 -1.62 -1.70 15.62
C ASP A 222 -2.70 -0.73 15.12
N ALA A 223 -2.55 0.59 15.32
CA ALA A 223 -3.60 1.56 15.06
C ALA A 223 -4.10 1.53 13.60
N LEU A 224 -3.18 1.48 12.63
CA LEU A 224 -3.55 1.34 11.21
C LEU A 224 -4.36 0.08 10.94
N TRP A 225 -3.98 -1.05 11.53
CA TRP A 225 -4.62 -2.33 11.27
C TRP A 225 -5.99 -2.42 11.95
N GLN A 226 -6.11 -1.92 13.17
CA GLN A 226 -7.38 -1.78 13.88
C GLN A 226 -8.34 -0.86 13.11
N LEU A 227 -7.81 0.21 12.50
CA LEU A 227 -8.59 1.10 11.64
C LEU A 227 -9.14 0.38 10.40
N LEU A 228 -8.31 -0.38 9.69
CA LEU A 228 -8.68 -1.00 8.39
C LEU A 228 -9.42 -2.34 8.51
N LEU A 229 -9.36 -2.98 9.68
CA LEU A 229 -9.95 -4.30 9.94
C LEU A 229 -11.15 -4.24 10.92
N SER A 230 -11.53 -3.06 11.39
CA SER A 230 -12.75 -2.84 12.19
C SER A 230 -14.00 -2.59 11.34
#